data_AF-A0A432RC06-F1
#
_entry.id   AF-A0A432RC06-F1
#
_cell.length_a   1.000
_cell.length_b   1.000
_cell.length_c   1.000
_cell.angle_alpha   90.00
_cell.angle_beta   90.00
_cell.angle_gamma   90.00
#
_symmetry.space_group_name_H-M   'P 1'
#
loop_
_entity.id
_entity.type
_entity.pdbx_description
1 polymer ?
#
loop_
_entity_poly.entity_id
_entity_poly.type
_entity_poly.pdbx_seq_one_letter_code
_entity_poly.pdbx_strand_id
1 'polypeptide(L)'
;MEEKLVSASNRVLVIDAGNTQVKCTLFHANTIVDKWFFDDQLSNRGQEAEFIVIASVCSNEFTSSLLEKCASYIPNAELMLLRSERSSCGVQNSYEEPERLGVDRWLAAIAAFHHYGGPSVVLDAGTAIKAEFINAEGVHLGGYIVPGLELMASSLIDKTAKIRYHSGEASVCDTIPASTADAVTQGATEMALGFIQRLYGKHSDATWLVTGGTSQALMAALSVPHVYDESLVAKGAYLVWQERLEKRGLK
;
A
#
# COMPACT_ATOMS: atom_id res chain seq x y z
N MET A 1 22.14 30.40 -8.49
CA MET A 1 21.76 30.11 -7.09
C MET A 1 20.40 29.46 -7.17
N GLU A 2 20.32 28.14 -7.40
CA GLU A 2 19.11 27.29 -7.32
C GLU A 2 19.44 25.92 -7.90
N GLU A 3 20.01 25.05 -7.07
CA GLU A 3 20.20 23.61 -7.36
C GLU A 3 20.11 22.80 -6.05
N LYS A 4 19.52 23.39 -5.00
CA LYS A 4 19.53 22.85 -3.62
C LYS A 4 18.28 22.04 -3.26
N LEU A 5 17.20 22.13 -4.02
CA LEU A 5 15.89 21.59 -3.57
C LEU A 5 15.78 20.07 -3.73
N VAL A 6 16.43 19.47 -4.72
CA VAL A 6 16.56 18.01 -4.84
C VAL A 6 18.04 17.67 -4.90
N SER A 7 18.74 17.78 -3.76
CA SER A 7 20.13 17.32 -3.73
C SER A 7 20.14 15.80 -3.88
N ALA A 8 21.12 15.25 -4.59
CA ALA A 8 21.39 13.81 -4.69
C ALA A 8 21.79 13.15 -3.34
N SER A 9 21.49 13.81 -2.22
CA SER A 9 21.87 13.48 -0.85
C SER A 9 20.71 13.64 0.15
N ASN A 10 19.52 14.09 -0.28
CA ASN A 10 18.39 14.33 0.63
C ASN A 10 18.00 13.03 1.36
N ARG A 11 17.72 13.13 2.66
CA ARG A 11 17.13 12.05 3.46
C ARG A 11 15.63 12.27 3.64
N VAL A 12 14.82 11.31 3.19
CA VAL A 12 13.36 11.41 3.19
C VAL A 12 12.76 10.24 3.94
N LEU A 13 12.04 10.52 5.01
CA LEU A 13 11.27 9.52 5.73
C LEU A 13 9.85 9.47 5.15
N VAL A 14 9.52 8.38 4.48
CA VAL A 14 8.14 8.11 4.06
C VAL A 14 7.42 7.32 5.16
N ILE A 15 6.24 7.78 5.55
CA ILE A 15 5.35 7.13 6.51
C ILE A 15 4.04 6.77 5.81
N ASP A 16 3.80 5.47 5.64
CA ASP A 16 2.57 4.88 5.11
C ASP A 16 1.71 4.39 6.29
N ALA A 17 0.69 5.16 6.64
CA ALA A 17 -0.23 4.90 7.74
C ALA A 17 -1.50 4.19 7.23
N GLY A 18 -1.49 2.86 7.35
CA GLY A 18 -2.66 2.02 7.14
C GLY A 18 -3.41 1.71 8.44
N ASN A 19 -4.65 1.23 8.31
CA ASN A 19 -5.54 0.96 9.46
C ASN A 19 -5.02 -0.10 10.44
N THR A 20 -4.09 -0.97 10.01
CA THR A 20 -3.54 -2.05 10.84
C THR A 20 -2.08 -1.81 11.23
N GLN A 21 -1.31 -1.16 10.37
CA GLN A 21 0.12 -0.94 10.56
C GLN A 21 0.50 0.41 9.97
N VAL A 22 1.46 1.08 10.61
CA VAL A 22 2.12 2.26 10.07
C VAL A 22 3.55 1.86 9.71
N LYS A 23 3.90 1.99 8.43
CA LYS A 23 5.20 1.61 7.87
C LYS A 23 6.05 2.84 7.62
N CYS A 24 7.32 2.75 8.01
CA CYS A 24 8.32 3.77 7.80
C CYS A 24 9.36 3.25 6.79
N THR A 25 9.68 4.08 5.79
CA THR A 25 10.73 3.80 4.80
C THR A 25 11.63 5.02 4.71
N LEU A 26 12.91 4.88 5.05
CA LEU A 26 13.90 5.94 4.93
C LEU A 26 14.62 5.82 3.59
N PHE A 27 14.54 6.89 2.80
CA PHE A 27 15.29 7.06 1.58
C PHE A 27 16.51 7.94 1.83
N HIS A 28 17.63 7.59 1.20
CA HIS A 28 18.77 8.49 1.01
C HIS A 28 19.03 8.58 -0.50
N ALA A 29 18.88 9.78 -1.05
CA ALA A 29 18.72 9.96 -2.49
C ALA A 29 17.62 8.99 -3.00
N ASN A 30 17.86 8.27 -4.09
CA ASN A 30 16.88 7.34 -4.69
C ASN A 30 16.95 5.91 -4.11
N THR A 31 17.64 5.69 -2.99
CA THR A 31 17.82 4.35 -2.40
C THR A 31 17.09 4.24 -1.07
N ILE A 32 16.37 3.14 -0.88
CA ILE A 32 15.83 2.77 0.44
C ILE A 32 16.99 2.29 1.31
N VAL A 33 17.28 3.00 2.39
CA VAL A 33 18.36 2.66 3.32
C VAL A 33 17.87 1.96 4.58
N ASP A 34 16.59 2.15 4.94
CA ASP A 34 16.01 1.46 6.10
C ASP A 34 14.48 1.35 6.01
N LYS A 35 13.91 0.33 6.67
CA LYS A 35 12.48 0.06 6.78
C LYS A 35 12.12 -0.46 8.17
N TRP A 36 11.02 0.05 8.73
CA TRP A 36 10.50 -0.39 10.03
C TRP A 36 9.01 -0.10 10.17
N PHE A 37 8.40 -0.66 11.21
CA PHE A 37 7.06 -0.25 11.63
C PHE A 37 7.19 0.90 12.62
N PHE A 38 6.32 1.91 12.48
CA PHE A 38 6.28 3.03 13.41
C PHE A 38 6.01 2.52 14.83
N ASP A 39 6.90 2.87 15.74
CA ASP A 39 6.72 2.68 17.18
C ASP A 39 6.49 4.05 17.83
N ASP A 40 5.72 4.09 18.92
CA ASP A 40 5.40 5.34 19.64
C ASP A 40 6.63 6.03 20.24
N GLN A 41 7.81 5.41 20.17
CA GLN A 41 9.05 6.04 20.60
C GLN A 41 9.77 6.76 19.48
N LEU A 42 9.34 6.60 18.21
CA LEU A 42 10.11 6.97 17.02
C LEU A 42 11.58 6.70 17.31
N SER A 43 11.93 5.40 17.35
CA SER A 43 13.30 4.92 17.50
C SER A 43 14.27 5.89 16.79
N ASN A 44 15.48 6.14 17.31
CA ASN A 44 16.45 7.14 16.76
C ASN A 44 16.70 7.06 15.22
N ARG A 45 16.18 6.04 14.57
CA ARG A 45 16.00 5.82 13.14
C ARG A 45 15.19 6.96 12.51
N GLY A 46 15.79 7.65 11.55
CA GLY A 46 15.14 8.75 10.81
C GLY A 46 15.31 10.13 11.43
N GLN A 47 16.01 10.30 12.55
CA GLN A 47 16.35 11.61 13.14
C GLN A 47 17.13 12.53 12.17
N GLU A 48 17.78 11.92 11.18
CA GLU A 48 18.52 12.57 10.11
C GLU A 48 17.67 12.92 8.88
N ALA A 49 16.37 12.65 8.90
CA ALA A 49 15.48 12.99 7.79
C ALA A 49 15.31 14.51 7.69
N GLU A 50 15.46 15.02 6.48
CA GLU A 50 15.24 16.43 6.14
C GLU A 50 13.77 16.66 5.74
N PHE A 51 13.10 15.59 5.28
CA PHE A 51 11.70 15.60 4.87
C PHE A 51 10.98 14.40 5.46
N ILE A 52 9.73 14.62 5.86
CA ILE A 52 8.82 13.54 6.23
C ILE A 52 7.59 13.61 5.34
N VAL A 53 7.34 12.54 4.61
CA VAL A 53 6.25 12.42 3.64
C VAL A 53 5.25 11.41 4.19
N ILE A 54 4.03 11.85 4.46
CA ILE A 54 3.01 11.02 5.09
C ILE A 54 1.91 10.71 4.08
N ALA A 55 1.60 9.43 3.93
CA ALA A 55 0.40 8.93 3.30
C ALA A 55 -0.45 8.25 4.38
N SER A 56 -1.72 8.61 4.51
CA SER A 56 -2.58 8.06 5.56
C SER A 56 -3.98 7.79 5.03
N VAL A 57 -4.46 6.57 5.27
CA VAL A 57 -5.86 6.15 5.08
C VAL A 57 -6.60 5.93 6.40
N CYS A 58 -5.96 6.31 7.51
CA CYS A 58 -6.55 6.30 8.86
C CYS A 58 -7.51 7.49 9.06
N SER A 59 -8.12 7.56 10.24
CA SER A 59 -8.98 8.69 10.61
C SER A 59 -8.22 10.02 10.63
N ASN A 60 -8.95 11.13 10.54
CA ASN A 60 -8.38 12.47 10.60
C ASN A 60 -7.70 12.71 11.95
N GLU A 61 -8.29 12.22 13.05
CA GLU A 61 -7.74 12.34 14.40
C GLU A 61 -6.40 11.61 14.52
N PHE A 62 -6.32 10.37 14.00
CA PHE A 62 -5.08 9.61 13.97
C PHE A 62 -4.01 10.32 13.14
N THR A 63 -4.39 10.80 11.95
CA THR A 63 -3.48 11.49 11.03
C THR A 63 -2.94 12.78 11.63
N SER A 64 -3.77 13.57 12.31
CA SER A 64 -3.34 14.78 13.03
C SER A 64 -2.39 14.45 14.17
N SER A 65 -2.69 13.43 14.97
CA SER A 65 -1.78 12.98 16.04
C SER A 65 -0.43 12.50 15.50
N LEU A 66 -0.43 11.80 14.36
CA LEU A 66 0.79 11.36 13.70
C LEU A 66 1.65 12.53 13.23
N LEU A 67 1.04 13.56 12.64
CA LEU A 67 1.72 14.79 12.23
C LEU A 67 2.37 15.51 13.41
N GLU A 68 1.63 15.69 14.51
CA GLU A 68 2.14 16.32 15.73
C GLU A 68 3.32 15.54 16.32
N LYS A 69 3.23 14.21 16.37
CA LYS A 69 4.35 13.35 16.78
C LYS A 69 5.56 13.60 15.87
N CYS A 70 5.41 13.49 14.55
CA CYS A 70 6.52 13.69 13.62
C CYS A 70 7.19 15.06 13.78
N ALA A 71 6.39 16.13 13.92
CA ALA A 71 6.88 17.47 14.18
C ALA A 71 7.67 17.58 15.50
N SER A 72 7.23 16.86 16.54
CA SER A 72 7.91 16.84 17.83
C SER A 72 9.21 16.06 17.80
N TYR A 73 9.26 14.92 17.09
CA TYR A 73 10.42 14.03 17.09
C TYR A 73 11.53 14.50 16.15
N ILE A 74 11.18 15.14 15.03
CA ILE A 74 12.15 15.60 14.02
C ILE A 74 11.78 17.06 13.63
N PRO A 75 11.97 18.03 14.53
CA PRO A 75 11.43 19.40 14.40
C PRO A 75 11.98 20.21 13.23
N ASN A 76 13.13 19.81 12.69
CA ASN A 76 13.76 20.48 11.56
C ASN A 76 13.35 19.88 10.20
N ALA A 77 12.62 18.77 10.19
CA ALA A 77 12.19 18.16 8.95
C ALA A 77 10.95 18.87 8.38
N GLU A 78 10.92 19.04 7.06
CA GLU A 78 9.74 19.55 6.39
C GLU A 78 8.69 18.44 6.26
N LEU A 79 7.48 18.69 6.78
CA LEU A 79 6.36 17.74 6.72
C LEU A 79 5.53 17.95 5.45
N MET A 80 5.23 16.84 4.76
CA MET A 80 4.33 16.83 3.63
C MET A 80 3.29 15.72 3.76
N LEU A 81 2.02 16.11 3.85
CA LEU A 81 0.90 15.17 3.80
C LEU A 81 0.45 14.99 2.35
N LEU A 82 0.42 13.74 1.89
CA LEU A 82 -0.02 13.37 0.56
C LEU A 82 -1.53 13.08 0.54
N ARG A 83 -2.11 13.31 -0.64
CA ARG A 83 -3.50 13.04 -0.99
C ARG A 83 -3.54 12.52 -2.41
N SER A 84 -4.60 11.80 -2.74
CA SER A 84 -4.88 11.44 -4.13
C SER A 84 -5.22 12.68 -4.94
N GLU A 85 -4.69 12.75 -6.15
CA GLU A 85 -4.82 13.91 -7.04
C GLU A 85 -5.36 13.47 -8.40
N ARG A 86 -5.79 14.45 -9.23
CA ARG A 86 -6.27 14.19 -10.60
C ARG A 86 -5.17 13.58 -11.47
N SER A 87 -3.92 13.99 -11.27
CA SER A 87 -2.75 13.48 -12.00
C SER A 87 -1.45 13.81 -11.27
N SER A 88 -0.49 12.90 -11.25
CA SER A 88 0.87 13.12 -10.73
C SER A 88 1.82 12.07 -11.32
N CYS A 89 3.08 12.43 -11.52
CA CYS A 89 4.14 11.52 -11.97
C CYS A 89 3.79 10.74 -13.24
N GLY A 90 3.11 11.39 -14.19
CA GLY A 90 2.69 10.77 -15.45
C GLY A 90 1.48 9.83 -15.34
N VAL A 91 0.86 9.68 -14.17
CA VAL A 91 -0.36 8.89 -13.97
C VAL A 91 -1.58 9.79 -13.87
N GLN A 92 -2.68 9.40 -14.51
CA GLN A 92 -3.98 10.06 -14.42
C GLN A 92 -4.96 9.22 -13.58
N ASN A 93 -5.65 9.86 -12.65
CA ASN A 93 -6.65 9.22 -11.80
C ASN A 93 -8.03 9.19 -12.51
N SER A 94 -8.68 8.02 -12.61
CA SER A 94 -10.01 7.91 -13.23
C SER A 94 -11.18 8.20 -12.30
N TYR A 95 -10.98 8.26 -10.98
CA TYR A 95 -12.08 8.56 -10.05
C TYR A 95 -12.66 9.93 -10.35
N GLU A 96 -13.99 10.02 -10.47
CA GLU A 96 -14.70 11.29 -10.68
C GLU A 96 -14.29 12.36 -9.65
N GLU A 97 -14.18 11.93 -8.39
CA GLU A 97 -13.62 12.67 -7.26
C GLU A 97 -12.27 12.04 -6.86
N PRO A 98 -11.12 12.52 -7.39
CA PRO A 98 -9.80 11.89 -7.18
C PRO A 98 -9.43 11.66 -5.71
N GLU A 99 -9.85 12.57 -4.83
CA GLU A 99 -9.61 12.55 -3.39
C GLU A 99 -10.29 11.37 -2.69
N ARG A 100 -11.27 10.72 -3.32
CA ARG A 100 -11.94 9.53 -2.78
C ARG A 100 -11.16 8.24 -3.04
N LEU A 101 -10.18 8.26 -3.94
CA LEU A 101 -9.23 7.16 -4.07
C LEU A 101 -8.33 7.15 -2.83
N GLY A 102 -8.19 6.01 -2.17
CA GLY A 102 -7.24 5.85 -1.07
C GLY A 102 -5.83 6.26 -1.52
N VAL A 103 -5.16 7.09 -0.73
CA VAL A 103 -3.84 7.63 -1.09
C VAL A 103 -2.79 6.51 -1.22
N ASP A 104 -2.92 5.43 -0.45
CA ASP A 104 -2.13 4.22 -0.59
C ASP A 104 -2.26 3.58 -1.99
N ARG A 105 -3.50 3.39 -2.46
CA ARG A 105 -3.82 2.84 -3.79
C ARG A 105 -3.31 3.75 -4.90
N TRP A 106 -3.47 5.06 -4.74
CA TRP A 106 -2.99 6.07 -5.68
C TRP A 106 -1.46 6.02 -5.84
N LEU A 107 -0.74 6.01 -4.71
CA LEU A 107 0.72 5.99 -4.72
C LEU A 107 1.26 4.65 -5.25
N ALA A 108 0.60 3.53 -4.95
CA ALA A 108 0.96 2.24 -5.51
C ALA A 108 0.80 2.20 -7.05
N ALA A 109 -0.28 2.80 -7.58
CA ALA A 109 -0.48 2.95 -9.03
C ALA A 109 0.59 3.83 -9.69
N ILE A 110 0.99 4.93 -9.04
CA ILE A 110 2.11 5.77 -9.50
C ILE A 110 3.42 4.97 -9.55
N ALA A 111 3.77 4.28 -8.47
CA ALA A 111 5.00 3.49 -8.41
C ALA A 111 5.00 2.38 -9.46
N ALA A 112 3.87 1.72 -9.66
CA ALA A 112 3.69 0.69 -10.66
C ALA A 112 4.01 1.19 -12.07
N PHE A 113 3.34 2.26 -12.48
CA PHE A 113 3.56 2.82 -13.81
C PHE A 113 4.97 3.37 -13.99
N HIS A 114 5.48 4.12 -13.01
CA HIS A 114 6.78 4.77 -13.11
C HIS A 114 7.95 3.76 -13.18
N HIS A 115 7.90 2.67 -12.41
CA HIS A 115 9.01 1.70 -12.35
C HIS A 115 8.86 0.52 -13.30
N TYR A 116 7.63 0.16 -13.69
CA TYR A 116 7.35 -1.06 -14.45
C TYR A 116 6.55 -0.83 -15.74
N GLY A 117 6.09 0.40 -15.99
CA GLY A 117 5.28 0.75 -17.16
C GLY A 117 3.84 0.23 -17.08
N GLY A 118 3.14 0.33 -18.21
CA GLY A 118 1.79 -0.20 -18.39
C GLY A 118 1.67 -1.08 -19.65
N PRO A 119 0.63 -1.92 -19.75
CA PRO A 119 -0.43 -2.11 -18.76
C PRO A 119 0.07 -2.86 -17.52
N SER A 120 -0.40 -2.47 -16.34
CA SER A 120 -0.04 -3.10 -15.07
C SER A 120 -1.24 -3.26 -14.13
N VAL A 121 -1.16 -4.28 -13.27
CA VAL A 121 -2.12 -4.57 -12.21
C VAL A 121 -1.39 -4.59 -10.89
N VAL A 122 -1.84 -3.77 -9.94
CA VAL A 122 -1.32 -3.77 -8.56
C VAL A 122 -2.27 -4.53 -7.66
N LEU A 123 -1.82 -5.64 -7.09
CA LEU A 123 -2.54 -6.41 -6.08
C LEU A 123 -1.92 -6.18 -4.70
N ASP A 124 -2.62 -5.48 -3.80
CA ASP A 124 -2.24 -5.36 -2.38
C ASP A 124 -3.13 -6.28 -1.53
N ALA A 125 -2.54 -7.31 -0.92
CA ALA A 125 -3.25 -8.24 -0.04
C ALA A 125 -2.82 -8.06 1.43
N GLY A 126 -3.46 -7.12 2.11
CA GLY A 126 -3.34 -6.85 3.55
C GLY A 126 -4.70 -6.98 4.25
N THR A 127 -5.03 -6.03 5.13
CA THR A 127 -6.33 -5.96 5.84
C THR A 127 -7.54 -6.06 4.91
N ALA A 128 -7.42 -5.43 3.74
CA ALA A 128 -8.26 -5.64 2.58
C ALA A 128 -7.37 -6.07 1.41
N ILE A 129 -7.95 -6.80 0.45
CA ILE A 129 -7.33 -7.09 -0.83
C ILE A 129 -7.81 -6.02 -1.82
N LYS A 130 -6.88 -5.35 -2.49
CA LYS A 130 -7.19 -4.33 -3.51
C LYS A 130 -6.48 -4.68 -4.81
N ALA A 131 -7.13 -4.36 -5.93
CA ALA A 131 -6.59 -4.54 -7.26
C ALA A 131 -6.76 -3.24 -8.05
N GLU A 132 -5.66 -2.59 -8.44
CA GLU A 132 -5.65 -1.38 -9.27
C GLU A 132 -5.18 -1.70 -10.68
N PHE A 133 -5.85 -1.13 -11.68
CA PHE A 133 -5.53 -1.35 -13.09
C PHE A 133 -4.99 -0.05 -13.70
N ILE A 134 -3.88 -0.14 -14.42
CA ILE A 134 -3.26 0.98 -15.10
C ILE A 134 -3.03 0.57 -16.55
N ASN A 135 -3.44 1.40 -17.51
CA ASN A 135 -3.21 1.11 -18.93
C ASN A 135 -1.79 1.53 -19.39
N ALA A 136 -1.48 1.29 -20.66
CA ALA A 136 -0.17 1.61 -21.25
C ALA A 136 0.15 3.11 -21.24
N GLU A 137 -0.87 3.97 -21.21
CA GLU A 137 -0.74 5.43 -21.23
C GLU A 137 -0.66 6.06 -19.83
N GLY A 138 -0.64 5.26 -18.76
CA GLY A 138 -0.58 5.76 -17.39
C GLY A 138 -1.92 6.21 -16.83
N VAL A 139 -3.04 5.81 -17.44
CA VAL A 139 -4.37 6.06 -16.87
C VAL A 139 -4.72 4.94 -15.90
N HIS A 140 -4.93 5.29 -14.62
CA HIS A 140 -5.55 4.41 -13.64
C HIS A 140 -7.00 4.17 -14.06
N LEU A 141 -7.37 2.94 -14.40
CA LEU A 141 -8.69 2.56 -14.92
C LEU A 141 -9.73 2.29 -13.81
N GLY A 142 -9.31 2.42 -12.55
CA GLY A 142 -10.09 2.05 -11.39
C GLY A 142 -9.56 0.76 -10.76
N GLY A 143 -10.37 0.18 -9.86
CA GLY A 143 -9.95 -0.99 -9.11
C GLY A 143 -11.03 -1.58 -8.22
N TYR A 144 -10.67 -2.65 -7.54
CA TYR A 144 -11.54 -3.37 -6.61
C TYR A 144 -11.00 -3.26 -5.18
N ILE A 145 -11.92 -3.27 -4.21
CA ILE A 145 -11.60 -3.47 -2.80
C ILE A 145 -12.48 -4.62 -2.30
N VAL A 146 -11.87 -5.67 -1.77
CA VAL A 146 -12.55 -6.79 -1.13
C VAL A 146 -11.95 -7.02 0.27
N PRO A 147 -12.68 -7.59 1.24
CA PRO A 147 -12.11 -7.89 2.54
C PRO A 147 -10.89 -8.81 2.41
N GLY A 148 -9.89 -8.63 3.27
CA GLY A 148 -8.76 -9.55 3.39
C GLY A 148 -9.16 -10.82 4.12
N LEU A 149 -8.29 -11.82 4.14
CA LEU A 149 -8.58 -13.15 4.72
C LEU A 149 -9.05 -13.05 6.18
N GLU A 150 -8.31 -12.31 7.00
CA GLU A 150 -8.65 -12.10 8.41
C GLU A 150 -9.96 -11.32 8.59
N LEU A 151 -10.20 -10.32 7.74
CA LEU A 151 -11.43 -9.51 7.80
C LEU A 151 -12.66 -10.32 7.37
N MET A 152 -12.53 -11.20 6.37
CA MET A 152 -13.59 -12.15 6.01
C MET A 152 -13.93 -13.05 7.18
N ALA A 153 -12.91 -13.68 7.79
CA ALA A 153 -13.08 -14.58 8.92
C ALA A 153 -13.68 -13.87 10.15
N SER A 154 -13.14 -12.72 10.54
CA SER A 154 -13.62 -11.96 11.69
C SER A 154 -15.05 -11.46 11.49
N SER A 155 -15.43 -11.06 10.28
CA SER A 155 -16.81 -10.64 9.99
C SER A 155 -17.83 -11.76 10.26
N LEU A 156 -17.49 -13.02 9.95
CA LEU A 156 -18.35 -14.18 10.21
C LEU A 156 -18.41 -14.51 11.71
N ILE A 157 -17.28 -14.40 12.41
CA ILE A 157 -17.23 -14.58 13.87
C ILE A 157 -18.09 -13.50 14.55
N ASP A 158 -17.94 -12.24 14.16
CA ASP A 158 -18.61 -11.11 14.81
C ASP A 158 -20.12 -11.04 14.52
N LYS A 159 -20.54 -11.44 13.31
CA LYS A 159 -21.92 -11.22 12.83
C LYS A 159 -22.81 -12.45 12.82
N THR A 160 -22.32 -13.60 13.28
CA THR A 160 -23.14 -14.82 13.43
C THR A 160 -23.13 -15.31 14.87
N ALA A 161 -24.11 -16.11 15.27
CA ALA A 161 -24.20 -16.63 16.64
C ALA A 161 -23.39 -17.92 16.87
N LYS A 162 -23.18 -18.72 15.83
CA LYS A 162 -22.62 -20.09 15.94
C LYS A 162 -21.22 -20.26 15.36
N ILE A 163 -20.71 -19.31 14.56
CA ILE A 163 -19.34 -19.39 14.04
C ILE A 163 -18.40 -18.86 15.12
N ARG A 164 -17.85 -19.77 15.93
CA ARG A 164 -16.90 -19.47 17.01
C ARG A 164 -15.80 -20.51 17.02
N TYR A 165 -14.55 -20.05 17.09
CA TYR A 165 -13.34 -20.85 17.22
C TYR A 165 -12.19 -19.95 17.68
N HIS A 166 -11.16 -20.52 18.29
CA HIS A 166 -9.95 -19.83 18.73
C HIS A 166 -8.92 -19.71 17.61
N SER A 167 -8.02 -18.73 17.76
CA SER A 167 -6.86 -18.58 16.87
C SER A 167 -6.00 -19.84 16.90
N GLY A 168 -5.63 -20.36 15.73
CA GLY A 168 -4.82 -21.57 15.58
C GLY A 168 -5.60 -22.88 15.59
N GLU A 169 -6.94 -22.86 15.72
CA GLU A 169 -7.76 -24.07 15.54
C GLU A 169 -7.82 -24.52 14.07
N ALA A 170 -7.64 -23.59 13.13
CA ALA A 170 -7.60 -23.92 11.71
C ALA A 170 -6.34 -24.72 11.38
N SER A 171 -6.54 -25.84 10.69
CA SER A 171 -5.50 -26.72 10.18
C SER A 171 -5.23 -26.43 8.71
N VAL A 172 -3.97 -26.51 8.32
CA VAL A 172 -3.57 -26.51 6.90
C VAL A 172 -3.84 -27.91 6.36
N CYS A 173 -4.90 -28.07 5.57
CA CYS A 173 -5.26 -29.34 4.97
C CYS A 173 -5.88 -29.13 3.58
N ASP A 174 -5.47 -29.95 2.61
CA ASP A 174 -5.94 -29.89 1.22
C ASP A 174 -7.27 -30.66 0.98
N THR A 175 -7.94 -31.07 2.06
CA THR A 175 -9.23 -31.78 1.99
C THR A 175 -10.41 -30.85 2.27
N ILE A 176 -11.61 -31.25 1.85
CA ILE A 176 -12.86 -30.54 2.21
C ILE A 176 -12.89 -30.29 3.74
N PRO A 177 -13.08 -29.04 4.19
CA PRO A 177 -13.13 -28.71 5.61
C PRO A 177 -14.18 -29.51 6.39
N ALA A 178 -13.78 -30.02 7.56
CA ALA A 178 -14.66 -30.76 8.47
C ALA A 178 -14.80 -30.11 9.86
N SER A 179 -14.29 -28.89 10.03
CA SER A 179 -14.42 -28.08 11.24
C SER A 179 -14.90 -26.67 10.91
N THR A 180 -15.52 -25.98 11.87
CA THR A 180 -15.96 -24.59 11.67
C THR A 180 -14.78 -23.65 11.40
N ALA A 181 -13.65 -23.87 12.09
CA ALA A 181 -12.44 -23.08 11.90
C ALA A 181 -11.91 -23.23 10.47
N ASP A 182 -11.75 -24.46 9.99
CA ASP A 182 -11.27 -24.75 8.63
C ASP A 182 -12.24 -24.26 7.56
N ALA A 183 -13.54 -24.45 7.77
CA ALA A 183 -14.55 -24.05 6.79
C ALA A 183 -14.51 -22.54 6.54
N VAL A 184 -14.26 -21.74 7.59
CA VAL A 184 -14.16 -20.29 7.46
C VAL A 184 -12.82 -19.86 6.87
N THR A 185 -11.69 -20.39 7.37
CA THR A 185 -10.36 -19.95 6.92
C THR A 185 -10.05 -20.40 5.50
N GLN A 186 -10.37 -21.65 5.15
CA GLN A 186 -10.22 -22.14 3.78
C GLN A 186 -11.23 -21.48 2.85
N GLY A 187 -12.47 -21.27 3.29
CA GLY A 187 -13.48 -20.55 2.50
C GLY A 187 -13.04 -19.12 2.13
N ALA A 188 -12.47 -18.38 3.09
CA ALA A 188 -11.91 -17.05 2.82
C ALA A 188 -10.73 -17.10 1.83
N THR A 189 -9.88 -18.12 1.94
CA THR A 189 -8.77 -18.35 1.01
C THR A 189 -9.28 -18.64 -0.40
N GLU A 190 -10.23 -19.57 -0.56
CA GLU A 190 -10.86 -19.90 -1.84
C GLU A 190 -11.53 -18.67 -2.49
N MET A 191 -12.18 -17.81 -1.71
CA MET A 191 -12.74 -16.55 -2.21
C MET A 191 -11.65 -15.62 -2.77
N ALA A 192 -10.54 -15.46 -2.06
CA ALA A 192 -9.42 -14.64 -2.52
C ALA A 192 -8.74 -15.23 -3.78
N LEU A 193 -8.51 -16.54 -3.79
CA LEU A 193 -7.94 -17.26 -4.94
C LEU A 193 -8.85 -17.14 -6.17
N GLY A 194 -10.15 -17.39 -6.03
CA GLY A 194 -11.11 -17.25 -7.12
C GLY A 194 -11.22 -15.81 -7.64
N PHE A 195 -11.12 -14.81 -6.76
CA PHE A 195 -11.06 -13.39 -7.14
C PHE A 195 -9.81 -13.09 -7.99
N ILE A 196 -8.62 -13.44 -7.50
CA ILE A 196 -7.35 -13.20 -8.20
C ILE A 196 -7.32 -13.97 -9.52
N GLN A 197 -7.71 -15.24 -9.52
CA GLN A 197 -7.73 -16.08 -10.73
C GLN A 197 -8.63 -15.49 -11.82
N ARG A 198 -9.82 -14.99 -11.46
CA ARG A 198 -10.74 -14.34 -12.41
C ARG A 198 -10.18 -13.05 -12.98
N LEU A 199 -9.48 -12.26 -12.18
CA LEU A 199 -8.83 -11.04 -12.66
C LEU A 199 -7.63 -11.37 -13.56
N TYR A 200 -6.77 -12.30 -13.15
CA TYR A 200 -5.63 -12.74 -13.94
C TYR A 200 -6.05 -13.31 -15.29
N GLY A 201 -7.11 -14.12 -15.33
CA GLY A 201 -7.65 -14.65 -16.60
C GLY A 201 -8.10 -13.57 -17.60
N LYS A 202 -8.42 -12.35 -17.14
CA LYS A 202 -8.81 -11.21 -18.00
C LYS A 202 -7.67 -10.25 -18.31
N HIS A 203 -6.60 -10.26 -17.52
CA HIS A 203 -5.53 -9.26 -17.54
C HIS A 203 -4.15 -9.94 -17.43
N SER A 204 -3.98 -11.10 -18.05
CA SER A 204 -2.75 -11.90 -18.00
C SER A 204 -1.63 -11.30 -18.85
N ASP A 205 -1.96 -10.37 -19.74
CA ASP A 205 -1.07 -9.58 -20.58
C ASP A 205 -0.43 -8.40 -19.85
N ALA A 206 -1.00 -7.98 -18.71
CA ALA A 206 -0.46 -6.91 -17.88
C ALA A 206 0.67 -7.39 -16.96
N THR A 207 1.55 -6.47 -16.55
CA THR A 207 2.53 -6.73 -15.50
C THR A 207 1.83 -6.76 -14.13
N TRP A 208 1.89 -7.90 -13.44
CA TRP A 208 1.33 -8.05 -12.10
C TRP A 208 2.34 -7.67 -11.02
N LEU A 209 2.00 -6.67 -10.23
CA LEU A 209 2.76 -6.14 -9.11
C LEU A 209 2.04 -6.46 -7.83
N VAL A 210 2.76 -6.94 -6.84
CA VAL A 210 2.16 -7.55 -5.66
C VAL A 210 2.81 -7.03 -4.39
N THR A 211 1.98 -6.67 -3.43
CA THR A 211 2.41 -6.21 -2.10
C THR A 211 1.43 -6.69 -1.02
N GLY A 212 1.75 -6.44 0.25
CA GLY A 212 0.95 -6.87 1.39
C GLY A 212 1.29 -8.29 1.87
N GLY A 213 1.11 -8.52 3.18
CA GLY A 213 1.68 -9.69 3.86
C GLY A 213 1.09 -11.06 3.45
N THR A 214 -0.14 -11.09 2.92
CA THR A 214 -0.78 -12.35 2.50
C THR A 214 -0.61 -12.65 1.02
N SER A 215 -0.04 -11.71 0.27
CA SER A 215 -0.05 -11.73 -1.18
C SER A 215 0.81 -12.82 -1.79
N GLN A 216 2.03 -13.02 -1.29
CA GLN A 216 2.95 -14.03 -1.82
C GLN A 216 2.36 -15.45 -1.73
N ALA A 217 1.69 -15.78 -0.62
CA ALA A 217 1.04 -17.08 -0.44
C ALA A 217 -0.10 -17.29 -1.44
N LEU A 218 -0.95 -16.27 -1.64
CA LEU A 218 -2.06 -16.32 -2.61
C LEU A 218 -1.56 -16.45 -4.05
N MET A 219 -0.52 -15.69 -4.42
CA MET A 219 0.05 -15.74 -5.77
C MET A 219 0.75 -17.06 -6.06
N ALA A 220 1.47 -17.62 -5.06
CA ALA A 220 2.11 -18.92 -5.17
C ALA A 220 1.08 -20.04 -5.39
N ALA A 221 -0.05 -20.02 -4.67
CA ALA A 221 -1.12 -21.00 -4.83
C ALA A 221 -1.74 -21.01 -6.24
N LEU A 222 -1.73 -19.87 -6.94
CA LEU A 222 -2.25 -19.76 -8.31
C LEU A 222 -1.17 -19.87 -9.40
N SER A 223 0.11 -19.95 -9.04
CA SER A 223 1.23 -19.89 -9.98
C SER A 223 1.19 -18.69 -10.92
N VAL A 224 0.70 -17.54 -10.44
CA VAL A 224 0.62 -16.31 -11.24
C VAL A 224 2.00 -15.65 -11.30
N PRO A 225 2.58 -15.41 -12.49
CA PRO A 225 3.80 -14.64 -12.63
C PRO A 225 3.59 -13.21 -12.12
N HIS A 226 4.47 -12.76 -11.23
CA HIS A 226 4.35 -11.44 -10.63
C HIS A 226 5.70 -10.92 -10.15
N VAL A 227 5.74 -9.60 -9.90
CA VAL A 227 6.82 -8.92 -9.19
C VAL A 227 6.33 -8.58 -7.80
N TYR A 228 7.03 -9.07 -6.77
CA TYR A 228 6.76 -8.68 -5.38
C TYR A 228 7.58 -7.44 -5.01
N ASP A 229 6.90 -6.39 -4.55
CA ASP A 229 7.52 -5.14 -4.13
C ASP A 229 6.77 -4.55 -2.93
N GLU A 230 7.25 -4.86 -1.74
CA GLU A 230 6.63 -4.41 -0.48
C GLU A 230 6.69 -2.89 -0.27
N SER A 231 7.47 -2.17 -1.08
CA SER A 231 7.73 -0.74 -0.96
C SER A 231 7.02 0.09 -2.03
N LEU A 232 6.05 -0.45 -2.76
CA LEU A 232 5.31 0.29 -3.81
C LEU A 232 4.72 1.61 -3.31
N VAL A 233 3.97 1.59 -2.20
CA VAL A 233 3.37 2.81 -1.63
C VAL A 233 4.45 3.84 -1.26
N ALA A 234 5.54 3.37 -0.65
CA ALA A 234 6.64 4.24 -0.23
C ALA A 234 7.38 4.86 -1.43
N LYS A 235 7.63 4.06 -2.48
CA LYS A 235 8.22 4.53 -3.75
C LYS A 235 7.32 5.55 -4.43
N GLY A 236 6.00 5.31 -4.47
CA GLY A 236 5.04 6.24 -5.01
C GLY A 236 5.03 7.57 -4.24
N ALA A 237 5.02 7.51 -2.91
CA ALA A 237 5.10 8.70 -2.06
C ALA A 237 6.37 9.51 -2.33
N TYR A 238 7.51 8.83 -2.46
CA TYR A 238 8.79 9.44 -2.77
C TYR A 238 8.76 10.17 -4.12
N LEU A 239 8.20 9.53 -5.16
CA LEU A 239 8.05 10.15 -6.50
C LEU A 239 7.17 11.41 -6.46
N VAL A 240 6.02 11.35 -5.77
CA VAL A 240 5.12 12.51 -5.64
C VAL A 240 5.80 13.65 -4.87
N TRP A 241 6.57 13.32 -3.82
CA TRP A 241 7.35 14.31 -3.09
C TRP A 241 8.40 14.99 -4.00
N GLN A 242 9.13 14.23 -4.81
CA GLN A 242 10.11 14.77 -5.77
C GLN A 242 9.41 15.74 -6.75
N GLU A 243 8.32 15.30 -7.40
CA GLU A 243 7.57 16.11 -8.35
C GLU A 243 7.06 17.42 -7.71
N ARG A 244 6.60 17.35 -6.45
CA ARG A 244 6.14 18.54 -5.71
C ARG A 244 7.29 19.49 -5.36
N LEU A 245 8.46 18.98 -5.00
CA LEU A 245 9.63 19.84 -4.75
C LEU A 245 10.11 20.54 -6.02
N GLU A 246 10.17 19.83 -7.14
CA GLU A 246 10.51 20.42 -8.44
C GLU A 246 9.54 21.55 -8.81
N LYS A 247 8.22 21.32 -8.68
CA LYS A 247 7.19 22.34 -8.92
C LYS A 247 7.29 23.55 -7.99
N ARG A 248 7.84 23.41 -6.79
CA ARG A 248 8.08 24.53 -5.84
C ARG A 248 9.32 25.34 -6.21
N GLY A 249 10.38 24.70 -6.70
CA GLY A 249 11.59 25.38 -7.17
C GLY A 249 11.45 26.05 -8.54
N LEU A 250 10.38 25.75 -9.29
CA LEU A 250 10.02 26.38 -10.56
C LEU A 250 9.17 27.67 -10.39
N LYS A 251 8.85 28.07 -9.15
CA LYS A 251 8.11 29.29 -8.82
C LYS A 251 9.02 30.31 -8.16
#